data_AF-M2BIS1-F1
#
_entry.id   AF-M2BIS1-F1
#
_cell.length_a   1.000
_cell.length_b   1.000
_cell.length_c   1.000
_cell.angle_alpha   90.00
_cell.angle_beta   90.00
_cell.angle_gamma   90.00
#
_symmetry.space_group_name_H-M   'P 1'
#
loop_
_entity.id
_entity.type
_entity.pdbx_description
1 polymer ?
#
loop_
_entity_poly.entity_id
_entity_poly.type
_entity_poly.pdbx_seq_one_letter_code
_entity_poly.pdbx_strand_id
1 'polypeptide(L)'
;MKYYCTLKKEDGVYYVAFPDLPHVFTFGYTKKEALEMAREALNGVLESETSRGIKIALPNFISEYAVEVEPNIAFAIMLRKNRGNKTQIEVADKLNISYQQYQNLENPKKTNPTLKTIAKLQKIFNYKFINF
;
A
#
# COMPACT_ATOMS: atom_id res chain seq x y z
N MET A 1 5.16 -3.83 -3.03
CA MET A 1 5.61 -2.51 -2.52
C MET A 1 6.25 -2.73 -1.17
N LYS A 2 7.27 -1.95 -0.81
CA LYS A 2 7.93 -2.04 0.50
C LYS A 2 8.10 -0.64 1.08
N TYR A 3 7.89 -0.49 2.38
CA TYR A 3 8.36 0.67 3.13
C TYR A 3 9.57 0.25 3.94
N TYR A 4 10.42 1.20 4.27
CA TYR A 4 11.58 0.98 5.12
C TYR A 4 11.36 1.66 6.45
N CYS A 5 11.82 1.01 7.52
CA CYS A 5 11.74 1.55 8.86
C CYS A 5 13.12 1.76 9.47
N THR A 6 13.14 2.55 10.53
CA THR A 6 14.27 2.62 11.47
C THR A 6 14.04 1.61 12.59
N LEU A 7 15.13 1.09 13.16
CA LEU A 7 15.09 0.19 14.32
C LEU A 7 16.12 0.69 15.34
N LYS A 8 15.67 1.01 16.55
CA LYS A 8 16.54 1.50 17.65
C LYS A 8 16.27 0.71 18.92
N LYS A 9 17.31 0.33 19.66
CA LYS A 9 17.17 -0.37 20.95
C LYS A 9 17.35 0.64 22.09
N GLU A 10 16.28 0.92 22.81
CA GLU A 10 16.23 1.87 23.93
C GLU A 10 15.29 1.32 25.01
N ASP A 11 15.55 1.59 26.29
CA ASP A 11 14.72 1.17 27.43
C ASP A 11 14.32 -0.33 27.45
N GLY A 12 15.22 -1.19 26.99
CA GLY A 12 15.01 -2.64 26.97
C GLY A 12 14.11 -3.16 25.84
N VAL A 13 13.62 -2.28 24.95
CA VAL A 13 12.80 -2.64 23.79
C VAL A 13 13.45 -2.19 22.48
N TYR A 14 12.93 -2.70 21.36
CA TYR A 14 13.27 -2.26 20.01
C TYR A 14 12.14 -1.39 19.46
N TYR A 15 12.39 -0.11 19.30
CA TYR A 15 11.49 0.84 18.66
C TYR A 15 11.61 0.79 17.15
N VAL A 16 10.46 0.82 16.48
CA VAL A 16 10.34 0.88 15.02
C VAL A 16 9.52 2.09 14.62
N ALA A 17 10.01 2.86 13.66
CA ALA A 17 9.27 3.97 13.06
C ALA A 17 9.47 4.01 11.55
N PHE A 18 8.44 4.43 10.82
CA PHE A 18 8.48 4.61 9.37
C PHE A 18 8.68 6.09 9.02
N PRO A 19 9.85 6.55 8.56
CA PRO A 19 10.08 7.98 8.28
C PRO A 19 9.15 8.56 7.23
N ASP A 20 8.75 7.77 6.23
CA ASP A 20 7.77 8.19 5.21
C ASP A 20 6.34 8.31 5.76
N LEU A 21 6.06 7.67 6.90
CA LEU A 21 4.77 7.68 7.59
C LEU A 21 5.00 7.96 9.09
N PRO A 22 5.35 9.19 9.50
CA PRO A 22 5.87 9.47 10.85
C PRO A 22 4.91 9.12 12.01
N HIS A 23 3.62 8.98 11.71
CA HIS A 23 2.60 8.56 12.67
C HIS A 23 2.50 7.04 12.85
N VAL A 24 3.27 6.26 12.08
CA VAL A 24 3.34 4.80 12.14
C VAL A 24 4.61 4.40 12.86
N PHE A 25 4.44 3.96 14.09
CA PHE A 25 5.52 3.47 14.95
C PHE A 25 4.98 2.38 15.86
N THR A 26 5.89 1.53 16.35
CA THR A 26 5.59 0.43 17.26
C THR A 26 6.87 0.01 17.98
N PHE A 27 6.80 -1.01 18.81
CA PHE A 27 7.96 -1.59 19.47
C PHE A 27 7.78 -3.11 19.67
N GLY A 28 8.85 -3.78 20.07
CA GLY A 28 8.84 -5.16 20.54
C GLY A 28 10.03 -5.43 21.46
N TYR A 29 9.96 -6.48 22.26
CA TYR A 29 11.04 -6.85 23.20
C TYR A 29 12.21 -7.51 22.47
N THR A 30 11.96 -8.11 21.31
CA THR A 30 13.00 -8.63 20.41
C THR A 30 12.98 -7.94 19.05
N LYS A 31 14.11 -7.96 18.34
CA LYS A 31 14.20 -7.44 16.97
C LYS A 31 13.17 -8.09 16.04
N LYS A 32 12.95 -9.40 16.18
CA LYS A 32 11.97 -10.15 15.38
C LYS A 32 10.55 -9.67 15.65
N GLU A 33 10.15 -9.65 16.92
CA GLU A 33 8.83 -9.18 17.35
C GLU A 33 8.57 -7.74 16.91
N ALA A 34 9.53 -6.83 17.10
CA ALA A 34 9.39 -5.43 16.72
C ALA A 34 9.13 -5.27 15.20
N LEU A 35 9.78 -6.07 14.36
CA LEU A 35 9.55 -6.08 12.91
C LEU A 35 8.23 -6.75 12.52
N GLU A 36 7.78 -7.77 13.25
CA GLU A 36 6.44 -8.37 13.08
C GLU A 36 5.35 -7.35 13.42
N MET A 37 5.47 -6.66 14.55
CA MET A 37 4.58 -5.56 14.95
C MET A 37 4.61 -4.41 13.95
N ALA A 38 5.77 -4.12 13.35
CA ALA A 38 5.90 -3.07 12.34
C ALA A 38 5.13 -3.41 11.07
N ARG A 39 5.12 -4.69 10.67
CA ARG A 39 4.31 -5.17 9.53
C ARG A 39 2.82 -4.98 9.80
N GLU A 40 2.35 -5.31 11.00
CA GLU A 40 0.94 -5.12 11.39
C GLU A 40 0.55 -3.65 11.42
N ALA A 41 1.36 -2.80 12.09
CA ALA A 41 1.12 -1.36 12.17
C ALA A 41 1.08 -0.70 10.78
N LEU A 42 2.06 -1.02 9.92
CA LEU A 42 2.12 -0.51 8.55
C LEU A 42 0.88 -0.90 7.74
N ASN A 43 0.55 -2.19 7.70
CA ASN A 43 -0.56 -2.65 6.87
C ASN A 43 -1.91 -2.18 7.40
N GLY A 44 -2.11 -2.13 8.72
CA GLY A 44 -3.33 -1.60 9.33
C GLY A 44 -3.57 -0.14 8.99
N VAL A 45 -2.53 0.70 9.06
CA VAL A 45 -2.63 2.12 8.70
C VAL A 45 -2.88 2.29 7.21
N LEU A 46 -2.08 1.64 6.36
CA LEU A 46 -2.23 1.75 4.90
C LEU A 46 -3.61 1.28 4.42
N GLU A 47 -4.15 0.20 4.98
CA GLU A 47 -5.50 -0.28 4.66
C GLU A 47 -6.56 0.74 5.09
N SER A 48 -6.49 1.20 6.35
CA SER A 48 -7.44 2.13 6.94
C SER A 48 -7.49 3.44 6.16
N GLU A 49 -6.34 4.09 5.99
CA GLU A 49 -6.22 5.38 5.32
C GLU A 49 -6.61 5.28 3.84
N THR A 50 -6.13 4.26 3.13
CA THR A 50 -6.52 4.04 1.74
C THR A 50 -8.03 3.81 1.65
N SER A 51 -8.64 2.97 2.50
CA SER A 51 -10.09 2.75 2.45
C SER A 51 -10.93 4.03 2.66
N ARG A 52 -10.39 5.00 3.41
CA ARG A 52 -11.02 6.30 3.71
C ARG A 52 -10.71 7.41 2.70
N GLY A 53 -9.93 7.12 1.65
CA GLY A 53 -9.56 8.14 0.65
C GLY A 53 -8.45 9.09 1.10
N ILE A 54 -7.77 8.79 2.22
CA ILE A 54 -6.64 9.57 2.71
C ILE A 54 -5.44 9.32 1.79
N LYS A 55 -4.72 10.37 1.44
CA LYS A 55 -3.52 10.29 0.60
C LYS A 55 -2.36 9.73 1.44
N ILE A 56 -1.74 8.68 0.92
CA ILE A 56 -0.56 8.03 1.51
C ILE A 56 0.71 8.61 0.89
N ALA A 57 1.69 8.94 1.74
CA ALA A 57 3.05 9.25 1.29
C ALA A 57 3.75 7.96 0.82
N LEU A 58 4.23 7.94 -0.42
CA LEU A 58 4.88 6.77 -1.01
C LEU A 58 6.27 6.54 -0.41
N PRO A 59 6.77 5.28 -0.42
CA PRO A 59 8.07 4.98 0.17
C PRO A 59 9.19 5.70 -0.60
N ASN A 60 10.01 6.43 0.13
CA ASN A 60 11.18 7.15 -0.35
C ASN A 60 12.39 6.94 0.57
N PHE A 61 12.16 6.75 1.87
CA PHE A 61 13.19 6.34 2.81
C PHE A 61 13.67 4.91 2.53
N ILE A 62 14.97 4.67 2.69
CA ILE A 62 15.63 3.38 2.48
C ILE A 62 16.47 3.03 3.70
N SER A 63 16.40 1.77 4.14
CA SER A 63 17.24 1.19 5.18
C SER A 63 17.45 -0.31 4.92
N GLU A 64 18.11 -1.01 5.83
CA GLU A 64 18.19 -2.49 5.81
C GLU A 64 16.87 -3.17 6.23
N TYR A 65 15.94 -2.42 6.86
CA TYR A 65 14.70 -2.94 7.44
C TYR A 65 13.52 -2.70 6.50
N ALA A 66 13.40 -3.55 5.49
CA ALA A 66 12.26 -3.53 4.58
C ALA A 66 11.04 -4.24 5.20
N VAL A 67 9.88 -3.59 5.13
CA VAL A 67 8.59 -4.16 5.56
C VAL A 67 7.66 -4.23 4.36
N GLU A 68 7.15 -5.42 4.09
CA GLU A 68 6.28 -5.67 2.94
C GLU A 68 4.87 -5.17 3.19
N VAL A 69 4.28 -4.59 2.14
CA VAL A 69 2.87 -4.20 2.11
C VAL A 69 2.07 -5.30 1.45
N GLU A 70 0.95 -5.68 2.06
CA GLU A 70 0.06 -6.73 1.55
C GLU A 70 -0.37 -6.43 0.10
N PRO A 71 -0.47 -7.45 -0.77
CA PRO A 71 -0.65 -7.24 -2.21
C PRO A 71 -1.89 -6.42 -2.59
N ASN A 72 -3.02 -6.66 -1.94
CA ASN A 72 -4.28 -5.93 -2.13
C ASN A 72 -4.14 -4.45 -1.77
N ILE A 73 -3.48 -4.15 -0.65
CA ILE A 73 -3.23 -2.77 -0.20
C ILE A 73 -2.28 -2.07 -1.18
N ALA A 74 -1.17 -2.72 -1.54
CA ALA A 74 -0.20 -2.20 -2.48
C ALA A 74 -0.82 -1.92 -3.86
N PHE A 75 -1.65 -2.85 -4.35
CA PHE A 75 -2.36 -2.68 -5.61
C PHE A 75 -3.31 -1.48 -5.57
N ALA A 76 -4.14 -1.34 -4.52
CA ALA A 76 -5.09 -0.23 -4.40
C ALA A 76 -4.38 1.14 -4.34
N ILE A 77 -3.28 1.25 -3.57
CA ILE A 77 -2.47 2.47 -3.48
C ILE A 77 -1.88 2.82 -4.86
N MET A 78 -1.26 1.85 -5.53
CA MET A 78 -0.63 2.09 -6.83
C MET A 78 -1.65 2.37 -7.93
N LEU A 79 -2.85 1.77 -7.86
CA LEU A 79 -3.93 2.05 -8.80
C LEU A 79 -4.38 3.51 -8.67
N ARG A 80 -4.61 4.00 -7.45
CA ARG A 80 -4.97 5.40 -7.19
C ARG A 80 -3.89 6.37 -7.65
N LYS A 81 -2.62 6.06 -7.36
CA LYS A 81 -1.47 6.85 -7.81
C LYS A 81 -1.48 7.00 -9.34
N ASN A 82 -1.63 5.90 -10.07
CA ASN A 82 -1.60 5.90 -11.53
C ASN A 82 -2.87 6.46 -12.18
N ARG A 83 -4.03 6.35 -11.51
CA ARG A 83 -5.24 7.06 -11.91
C ARG A 83 -4.99 8.58 -11.94
N GLY A 84 -4.25 9.08 -10.96
CA GLY A 84 -3.89 10.49 -10.84
C GLY A 84 -5.15 11.37 -10.76
N ASN A 85 -5.26 12.34 -11.66
CA ASN A 85 -6.38 13.29 -11.67
C ASN A 85 -7.64 12.74 -12.37
N LYS A 86 -7.57 11.56 -13.01
CA LYS A 86 -8.75 10.97 -13.65
C LYS A 86 -9.77 10.56 -12.59
N THR A 87 -11.04 10.71 -12.86
CA THR A 87 -12.11 10.22 -12.00
C THR A 87 -12.20 8.69 -12.07
N GLN A 88 -12.83 8.08 -11.07
CA GLN A 88 -13.09 6.64 -11.07
C GLN A 88 -14.01 6.23 -12.25
N ILE A 89 -14.95 7.10 -12.63
CA ILE A 89 -15.87 6.87 -13.75
C ILE A 89 -15.09 6.81 -15.07
N GLU A 90 -14.22 7.79 -15.33
CA GLU A 90 -13.42 7.84 -16.56
C GLU A 90 -12.57 6.57 -16.77
N VAL A 91 -12.07 5.96 -15.70
CA VAL A 91 -11.29 4.72 -15.80
C VAL A 91 -12.19 3.49 -15.91
N ALA A 92 -13.33 3.47 -15.19
CA ALA A 92 -14.32 2.42 -15.30
C ALA A 92 -14.83 2.28 -16.75
N ASP A 93 -15.12 3.40 -17.40
CA ASP A 93 -15.56 3.46 -18.81
C ASP A 93 -14.49 2.89 -19.75
N LYS A 94 -13.22 3.27 -19.56
CA LYS A 94 -12.09 2.73 -20.35
C LYS A 94 -11.88 1.23 -20.16
N LEU A 95 -12.23 0.69 -19.00
CA LEU A 95 -12.15 -0.75 -18.71
C LEU A 95 -13.38 -1.52 -19.20
N ASN A 96 -14.45 -0.82 -19.55
CA ASN A 96 -15.78 -1.36 -19.80
C ASN A 96 -16.30 -2.16 -18.59
N ILE A 97 -16.28 -1.54 -17.40
CA ILE A 97 -16.81 -2.08 -16.15
C ILE A 97 -17.66 -1.03 -15.44
N SER A 98 -18.52 -1.44 -14.50
CA SER A 98 -19.32 -0.48 -13.73
C SER A 98 -18.45 0.36 -12.78
N TYR A 99 -18.95 1.54 -12.43
CA TYR A 99 -18.34 2.39 -11.40
C TYR A 99 -18.09 1.62 -10.09
N GLN A 100 -19.07 0.83 -9.63
CA GLN A 100 -18.94 0.05 -8.40
C GLN A 100 -17.83 -1.00 -8.48
N GLN A 101 -17.67 -1.65 -9.65
CA GLN A 101 -16.58 -2.59 -9.88
C GLN A 101 -15.23 -1.88 -9.79
N TYR A 102 -15.08 -0.71 -10.44
CA TYR A 102 -13.85 0.07 -10.34
C TYR A 102 -13.57 0.59 -8.92
N GLN A 103 -14.61 1.08 -8.23
CA GLN A 103 -14.49 1.54 -6.85
C GLN A 103 -13.96 0.43 -5.93
N ASN A 104 -14.38 -0.83 -6.14
CA ASN A 104 -13.85 -1.97 -5.40
C ASN A 104 -12.37 -2.24 -5.71
N LEU A 105 -11.90 -1.97 -6.93
CA LEU A 105 -10.47 -2.12 -7.28
C LEU A 105 -9.58 -1.16 -6.48
N GLU A 106 -10.07 0.03 -6.17
CA GLU A 106 -9.37 1.04 -5.37
C GLU A 106 -9.60 0.89 -3.86
N ASN A 107 -10.41 -0.08 -3.42
CA ASN A 107 -10.65 -0.35 -2.01
C ASN A 107 -9.77 -1.51 -1.54
N PRO A 108 -8.79 -1.30 -0.64
CA PRO A 108 -7.86 -2.34 -0.22
C PRO A 108 -8.57 -3.54 0.43
N LYS A 109 -9.72 -3.33 1.08
CA LYS A 109 -10.51 -4.39 1.74
C LYS A 109 -11.31 -5.26 0.76
N LYS A 110 -11.54 -4.77 -0.46
CA LYS A 110 -12.42 -5.42 -1.45
C LYS A 110 -11.70 -5.82 -2.74
N THR A 111 -10.52 -5.27 -2.98
CA THR A 111 -9.85 -5.42 -4.27
C THR A 111 -9.42 -6.86 -4.50
N ASN A 112 -9.88 -7.43 -5.60
CA ASN A 112 -9.52 -8.76 -6.07
C ASN A 112 -9.58 -8.79 -7.61
N PRO A 113 -8.69 -8.06 -8.30
CA PRO A 113 -8.71 -7.98 -9.75
C PRO A 113 -8.28 -9.30 -10.39
N THR A 114 -8.94 -9.70 -11.47
CA THR A 114 -8.44 -10.79 -12.31
C THR A 114 -7.16 -10.38 -13.03
N LEU A 115 -6.33 -11.35 -13.44
CA LEU A 115 -5.16 -11.09 -14.29
C LEU A 115 -5.53 -10.35 -15.59
N LYS A 116 -6.72 -10.63 -16.15
CA LYS A 116 -7.25 -9.91 -17.32
C LYS A 116 -7.48 -8.43 -17.01
N THR A 117 -8.06 -8.12 -15.84
CA THR A 117 -8.26 -6.73 -15.38
C THR A 117 -6.92 -6.03 -15.18
N ILE A 118 -5.96 -6.68 -14.52
CA ILE A 118 -4.61 -6.14 -14.33
C ILE A 118 -3.95 -5.84 -15.68
N ALA A 119 -3.97 -6.78 -16.63
CA ALA A 119 -3.40 -6.58 -17.96
C ALA A 119 -4.00 -5.37 -18.71
N LYS A 120 -5.32 -5.15 -18.59
CA LYS A 120 -5.97 -3.94 -19.15
C LYS A 120 -5.50 -2.66 -18.46
N LEU A 121 -5.47 -2.65 -17.14
CA LEU A 121 -5.00 -1.50 -16.34
C LEU A 121 -3.55 -1.14 -16.68
N GLN A 122 -2.67 -2.13 -16.86
CA GLN A 122 -1.27 -1.90 -17.23
C GLN A 122 -1.15 -1.16 -18.57
N LYS A 123 -2.01 -1.51 -19.54
CA LYS A 123 -2.07 -0.80 -20.83
C LYS A 123 -2.62 0.61 -20.69
N ILE A 124 -3.72 0.79 -19.94
CA ILE A 124 -4.36 2.11 -19.74
C ILE A 124 -3.40 3.10 -19.07
N PHE A 125 -2.62 2.63 -18.10
CA PHE A 125 -1.73 3.49 -17.32
C PHE A 125 -0.27 3.47 -17.77
N ASN A 126 0.09 2.64 -18.76
CA ASN A 126 1.47 2.38 -19.13
C ASN A 126 2.36 2.09 -17.90
N TYR A 127 1.85 1.25 -16.99
CA TYR A 127 2.47 0.96 -15.70
C TYR A 127 2.39 -0.53 -15.39
N LYS A 128 3.45 -1.15 -14.88
CA LYS A 128 3.47 -2.57 -14.51
C LYS A 128 3.07 -2.73 -13.04
N PHE A 129 1.90 -3.33 -12.79
CA PHE A 129 1.44 -3.67 -11.44
C PHE A 129 2.05 -4.98 -10.95
N ILE A 130 2.31 -5.91 -11.87
CA ILE A 130 2.93 -7.21 -11.62
C ILE A 130 4.05 -7.40 -12.63
N ASN A 131 5.18 -7.95 -12.18
CA ASN A 131 6.24 -8.44 -13.05
C ASN A 131 6.03 -9.94 -13.23
N PHE A 132 5.90 -10.38 -14.49
CA PHE A 132 5.85 -11.80 -14.87
C PHE A 132 7.24 -12.31 -15.15
#